data_AF-A0A3D2IDV9-F1
#
_entry.id   AF-A0A3D2IDV9-F1
#
_cell.length_a   1.000
_cell.length_b   1.000
_cell.length_c   1.000
_cell.angle_alpha   90.00
_cell.angle_beta   90.00
_cell.angle_gamma   90.00
#
_symmetry.space_group_name_H-M   'P 1'
#
loop_
_entity.id
_entity.type
_entity.pdbx_description
1 polymer ?
#
loop_
_entity_poly.entity_id
_entity_poly.type
_entity_poly.pdbx_seq_one_letter_code
_entity_poly.pdbx_strand_id
1 'polypeptide(L)'
;DGPKIFTPGPKLDGSRPAWEGSISVTNQDEAESALDSLEVVKADFVKIYDGNLTKEAFYQIISEAEKRNLKSTGHMPLSADLFKAVELG
;
A
#
# COMPACT_ATOMS: atom_id res chain seq x y z
N ASP A 1 21.78 -16.55 -17.16
CA ASP A 1 20.70 -15.55 -17.08
C ASP A 1 19.65 -15.96 -16.08
N GLY A 2 19.19 -15.02 -15.25
CA GLY A 2 18.14 -15.23 -14.25
C GLY A 2 16.96 -14.29 -14.48
N PRO A 3 15.83 -14.49 -13.77
CA PRO A 3 14.66 -13.64 -13.90
C PRO A 3 14.96 -12.21 -13.41
N LYS A 4 14.32 -11.21 -14.02
CA LYS A 4 14.26 -9.85 -13.47
C LYS A 4 13.23 -9.82 -12.35
N ILE A 5 13.69 -9.55 -11.13
CA ILE A 5 12.84 -9.50 -9.94
C ILE A 5 12.39 -8.06 -9.71
N PHE A 6 11.10 -7.89 -9.38
CA PHE A 6 10.53 -6.65 -8.88
C PHE A 6 10.04 -6.91 -7.46
N THR A 7 10.32 -5.99 -6.53
CA THR A 7 10.07 -6.17 -5.09
C THR A 7 9.32 -4.99 -4.50
N PRO A 8 8.37 -5.22 -3.58
CA PRO A 8 7.60 -4.13 -2.98
C PRO A 8 8.24 -3.50 -1.74
N GLY A 9 9.36 -4.03 -1.27
CA GLY A 9 9.81 -3.75 0.10
C GLY A 9 8.78 -4.22 1.14
N PRO A 10 8.71 -3.55 2.32
CA PRO A 10 7.68 -3.79 3.32
C PRO A 10 6.26 -3.62 2.80
N LYS A 11 5.33 -4.44 3.31
CA LYS A 11 3.90 -4.31 2.97
C LYS A 11 3.27 -3.21 3.83
N LEU A 12 2.20 -2.59 3.32
CA LEU A 12 1.35 -1.70 4.10
C LEU A 12 0.16 -2.49 4.66
N ASP A 13 -0.14 -2.31 5.94
CA ASP A 13 -1.21 -3.00 6.68
C ASP A 13 -1.87 -2.03 7.66
N GLY A 14 -2.96 -2.44 8.30
CA GLY A 14 -3.62 -1.64 9.33
C GLY A 14 -2.86 -1.62 10.67
N SER A 15 -3.46 -0.94 11.64
CA SER A 15 -2.94 -0.70 13.01
C SER A 15 -2.39 -1.91 13.77
N ARG A 16 -2.83 -3.13 13.44
CA ARG A 16 -2.28 -4.37 14.01
C ARG A 16 -1.85 -5.30 12.89
N PRO A 17 -0.66 -5.11 12.30
CA PRO A 17 -0.31 -5.83 11.09
C PRO A 17 -0.38 -7.35 11.25
N ALA A 18 -0.88 -8.04 10.22
CA ALA A 18 -0.95 -9.50 10.20
C ALA A 18 0.42 -10.16 10.01
N TRP A 19 1.39 -9.40 9.47
CA TRP A 19 2.72 -9.88 9.16
C TRP A 19 3.79 -9.02 9.84
N GLU A 20 4.80 -9.68 10.37
CA GLU A 20 5.98 -9.02 10.90
C GLU A 20 6.69 -8.20 9.80
N GLY A 21 7.14 -7.00 10.16
CA GLY A 21 7.82 -6.07 9.25
C GLY A 21 6.90 -5.29 8.30
N SER A 22 5.57 -5.47 8.36
CA SER A 22 4.64 -4.56 7.69
C SER A 22 4.65 -3.17 8.34
N ILE A 23 4.46 -2.15 7.52
CA ILE A 23 4.28 -0.75 7.96
C ILE A 23 2.80 -0.54 8.23
N SER A 24 2.47 -0.05 9.43
CA SER A 24 1.11 0.30 9.82
C SER A 24 0.70 1.62 9.16
N VAL A 25 -0.50 1.64 8.59
CA VAL A 25 -1.13 2.84 8.01
C VAL A 25 -2.58 2.92 8.47
N THR A 26 -2.94 4.05 9.09
CA THR A 26 -4.27 4.31 9.66
C THR A 26 -4.88 5.63 9.17
N ASN A 27 -4.08 6.48 8.53
CA ASN A 27 -4.46 7.80 8.03
C ASN A 27 -3.56 8.23 6.86
N GLN A 28 -3.85 9.40 6.28
CA GLN A 28 -3.15 9.91 5.10
C GLN A 28 -1.68 10.25 5.37
N ASP A 29 -1.36 10.91 6.49
CA ASP A 29 0.02 11.29 6.82
C ASP A 29 0.92 10.05 7.00
N GLU A 30 0.36 8.98 7.57
CA GLU A 30 1.02 7.68 7.66
C GLU A 30 1.17 7.01 6.28
N ALA A 31 0.20 7.16 5.38
CA ALA A 31 0.31 6.64 4.01
C ALA A 31 1.44 7.36 3.25
N GLU A 32 1.52 8.69 3.35
CA GLU A 32 2.59 9.49 2.74
C GLU A 32 3.96 9.08 3.28
N SER A 33 4.10 9.00 4.61
CA SER A 33 5.35 8.59 5.27
C SER A 33 5.76 7.15 4.91
N ALA A 34 4.79 6.25 4.81
CA ALA A 34 5.03 4.87 4.43
C ALA A 34 5.54 4.78 2.99
N LEU A 35 4.92 5.49 2.05
CA LEU A 35 5.35 5.53 0.66
C LEU A 35 6.73 6.19 0.49
N ASP A 36 7.04 7.24 1.26
CA ASP A 36 8.38 7.85 1.29
C ASP A 36 9.45 6.81 1.65
N SER A 37 9.14 5.97 2.65
CA SER A 37 10.06 4.92 3.08
C SER A 37 10.26 3.84 2.01
N LEU A 38 9.23 3.52 1.22
CA LEU A 38 9.31 2.56 0.11
C LEU A 38 10.17 3.09 -1.03
N GLU A 39 10.07 4.39 -1.35
CA GLU A 39 10.89 5.03 -2.37
C GLU A 39 12.38 5.08 -1.95
N VAL A 40 12.67 5.33 -0.65
CA VAL A 40 14.05 5.30 -0.12
C VAL A 40 14.71 3.94 -0.32
N VAL A 41 13.97 2.85 -0.07
CA VAL A 41 14.49 1.48 -0.30
C VAL A 41 14.37 1.01 -1.75
N LYS A 42 13.91 1.90 -2.65
CA LYS A 42 13.75 1.64 -4.09
C LYS A 42 12.81 0.46 -4.37
N ALA A 43 11.71 0.38 -3.63
CA ALA A 43 10.64 -0.55 -3.95
C ALA A 43 10.11 -0.29 -5.37
N ASP A 44 9.84 -1.37 -6.10
CA ASP A 44 9.33 -1.31 -7.47
C ASP A 44 7.81 -1.05 -7.52
N PHE A 45 7.10 -1.39 -6.46
CA PHE A 45 5.64 -1.25 -6.33
C PHE A 45 5.22 -1.28 -4.85
N VAL A 46 3.98 -0.86 -4.57
CA VAL A 46 3.39 -0.88 -3.23
C VAL A 46 2.61 -2.17 -3.04
N LYS A 47 2.87 -2.89 -1.93
CA LYS A 47 2.08 -4.08 -1.56
C LYS A 47 1.18 -3.77 -0.37
N ILE A 48 -0.12 -3.93 -0.53
CA ILE A 48 -1.14 -3.68 0.50
C ILE A 48 -1.71 -5.01 1.02
N TYR A 49 -1.93 -5.10 2.32
CA TYR A 49 -2.60 -6.22 2.97
C TYR A 49 -3.86 -5.73 3.69
N ASP A 50 -4.96 -6.47 3.59
CA ASP A 50 -6.29 -6.08 4.06
C ASP A 50 -6.53 -6.35 5.55
N GLY A 51 -5.62 -7.09 6.21
CA GLY A 51 -5.63 -7.52 7.62
C GLY A 51 -6.65 -6.83 8.52
N ASN A 52 -6.32 -5.64 9.03
CA ASN A 52 -7.30 -4.73 9.66
C ASN A 52 -7.23 -3.31 9.08
N LEU A 53 -6.81 -3.21 7.83
CA LEU A 53 -6.77 -1.95 7.12
C LEU A 53 -8.20 -1.45 6.90
N THR A 54 -8.48 -0.21 7.29
CA THR A 54 -9.79 0.40 7.03
C THR A 54 -9.93 0.73 5.54
N LYS A 55 -11.16 0.83 5.03
CA LYS A 55 -11.38 1.24 3.65
C LYS A 55 -10.82 2.65 3.39
N GLU A 56 -10.90 3.54 4.38
CA GLU A 56 -10.37 4.91 4.30
C GLU A 56 -8.85 4.92 4.15
N ALA A 57 -8.13 4.15 4.97
CA ALA A 57 -6.68 4.03 4.86
C ALA A 57 -6.27 3.36 3.54
N PHE A 58 -7.01 2.35 3.09
CA PHE A 58 -6.81 1.73 1.78
C PHE A 58 -6.93 2.75 0.63
N TYR A 59 -7.96 3.58 0.64
CA TYR A 59 -8.16 4.64 -0.36
C TYR A 59 -7.08 5.71 -0.32
N GLN A 60 -6.63 6.09 0.88
CA GLN A 60 -5.50 7.03 1.04
C GLN A 60 -4.23 6.45 0.44
N ILE A 61 -3.90 5.19 0.72
CA ILE A 61 -2.73 4.53 0.13
C ILE A 61 -2.79 4.53 -1.40
N ILE A 62 -3.93 4.16 -2.00
CA ILE A 62 -4.08 4.15 -3.47
C ILE A 62 -3.90 5.55 -4.03
N SER A 63 -4.58 6.54 -3.46
CA SER A 63 -4.52 7.91 -3.97
C SER A 63 -3.11 8.50 -3.87
N GLU A 64 -2.39 8.25 -2.78
CA GLU A 64 -1.01 8.72 -2.63
C GLU A 64 -0.02 7.95 -3.53
N ALA A 65 -0.24 6.65 -3.75
CA ALA A 65 0.58 5.87 -4.67
C ALA A 65 0.41 6.37 -6.12
N GLU A 66 -0.82 6.63 -6.55
CA GLU A 66 -1.12 7.13 -7.90
C GLU A 66 -0.53 8.52 -8.15
N LYS A 67 -0.61 9.44 -7.17
CA LYS A 67 0.05 10.77 -7.25
C LYS A 67 1.56 10.66 -7.51
N ARG A 68 2.18 9.56 -7.07
CA ARG A 68 3.63 9.29 -7.22
C ARG A 68 3.94 8.40 -8.44
N ASN A 69 2.94 8.03 -9.23
CA ASN A 69 3.05 7.02 -10.30
C ASN A 69 3.57 5.66 -9.82
N LEU A 70 3.36 5.32 -8.55
CA LEU A 70 3.71 4.02 -7.99
C LEU A 70 2.60 3.01 -8.29
N LYS A 71 2.98 1.83 -8.79
CA LYS A 71 2.01 0.73 -8.96
C LYS A 71 1.66 0.13 -7.61
N SER A 72 0.38 -0.15 -7.37
CA SER A 72 -0.08 -0.86 -6.17
C SER A 72 -0.61 -2.25 -6.51
N THR A 73 -0.39 -3.19 -5.59
CA THR A 73 -1.02 -4.52 -5.60
C THR A 73 -1.42 -4.88 -4.18
N GLY A 74 -2.36 -5.79 -3.98
CA GLY A 74 -2.70 -6.15 -2.62
C GLY A 74 -4.01 -6.87 -2.46
N HIS A 75 -4.41 -6.98 -1.21
CA HIS A 75 -5.75 -7.39 -0.84
C HIS A 75 -6.54 -6.13 -0.50
N MET A 76 -7.74 -6.01 -1.06
CA MET A 76 -8.66 -4.93 -0.77
C MET A 76 -9.51 -5.33 0.43
N PRO A 77 -9.66 -4.48 1.46
CA PRO A 77 -10.62 -4.73 2.54
C PRO A 77 -12.02 -4.96 1.98
N LEU A 78 -12.74 -5.99 2.44
CA LEU A 78 -14.10 -6.30 1.94
C LEU A 78 -15.10 -5.16 2.17
N SER A 79 -14.80 -4.24 3.09
CA SER A 79 -15.59 -3.02 3.34
C SER A 79 -15.39 -1.92 2.28
N ALA A 80 -14.37 -2.05 1.43
CA ALA A 80 -14.07 -1.09 0.37
C ALA A 80 -14.86 -1.42 -0.91
N ASP A 81 -15.31 -0.36 -1.58
CA ASP A 81 -15.80 -0.38 -2.96
C ASP A 81 -14.61 -0.42 -3.95
N LEU A 82 -14.64 -1.43 -4.82
CA LEU A 82 -13.66 -1.65 -5.89
C LEU A 82 -13.65 -0.51 -6.92
N PHE A 83 -14.81 -0.01 -7.34
CA PHE A 83 -14.88 1.05 -8.34
C PHE A 83 -14.34 2.35 -7.78
N LYS A 84 -14.57 2.61 -6.49
CA LYS A 84 -13.96 3.76 -5.83
C LYS A 84 -12.43 3.65 -5.79
N ALA A 85 -11.90 2.45 -5.55
CA ALA A 85 -10.47 2.20 -5.57
C ALA A 85 -9.89 2.52 -6.96
N VAL A 86 -10.51 2.00 -8.03
CA VAL A 86 -10.11 2.23 -9.43
C VAL A 86 -10.17 3.70 -9.84
N GLU A 87 -11.12 4.48 -9.32
CA GLU A 87 -11.19 5.92 -9.56
C GLU A 87 -10.03 6.70 -8.92
N LEU A 88 -9.44 6.16 -7.84
CA LEU A 88 -8.33 6.80 -7.12
C LEU A 88 -6.96 6.43 -7.68
N GLY A 89 -6.84 5.32 -8.43
CA GLY A 89 -5.61 4.77 -8.99
C GLY A 89 -5.62 3.26 -9.09
#